data_AF-A0A0M3J9H2-F1
#
_entry.id   AF-A0A0M3J9H2-F1
#
_cell.length_a   1.000
_cell.length_b   1.000
_cell.length_c   1.000
_cell.angle_alpha   90.00
_cell.angle_beta   90.00
_cell.angle_gamma   90.00
#
_symmetry.space_group_name_H-M   'P 1'
#
loop_
_entity.id
_entity.type
_entity.pdbx_description
1 polymer ?
#
loop_
_entity_poly.entity_id
_entity_poly.type
_entity_poly.pdbx_seq_one_letter_code
_entity_poly.pdbx_strand_id
1 'polypeptide(L)'
;MAKSGDVDMLFEVRNNFYLGAYQNCINDAQNVRLKSDEDKLARDVYMYRAYIAQNKPSIAINEIKTTSAAAALIAVRRFAEYMASPTKRSKIVEEVEADFNGDMPNDDTVFLMNAFIYIHEQNIDSALRLLHQSDSLECRAATVQCLLKIDRVDLALKEVKKMQEIDEDATVTQLAL
;
A
#
# COMPACT_ATOMS: atom_id res chain seq x y z
N MET A 1 21.17 -0.17 1.49
CA MET A 1 22.13 0.15 2.56
C MET A 1 21.34 0.66 3.75
N ALA A 2 21.12 -0.19 4.75
CA ALA A 2 20.42 0.21 5.97
C ALA A 2 21.29 1.21 6.75
N LYS A 3 20.78 2.42 6.98
CA LYS A 3 21.37 3.34 7.96
C LYS A 3 21.08 2.77 9.34
N SER A 4 22.05 2.06 9.90
CA SER A 4 22.07 1.63 11.30
C SER A 4 22.07 2.88 12.20
N GLY A 5 20.93 3.18 12.84
CA GLY A 5 20.86 4.17 13.92
C GLY A 5 19.59 5.03 14.00
N ASP A 6 18.75 5.08 12.96
CA ASP A 6 17.44 5.73 13.08
C ASP A 6 16.42 4.69 13.55
N VAL A 7 15.91 4.86 14.77
CA VAL A 7 14.76 4.09 15.24
C VAL A 7 13.62 4.36 14.26
N ASP A 8 13.10 3.32 13.59
CA ASP A 8 11.91 3.48 12.74
C ASP A 8 10.74 3.88 13.63
N MET A 9 10.50 5.19 13.70
CA MET A 9 9.44 5.79 14.51
C MET A 9 8.04 5.34 14.05
N LEU A 10 7.93 4.76 12.86
CA LEU A 10 6.68 4.23 12.30
C LEU A 10 6.57 2.72 12.42
N PHE A 11 7.54 2.04 13.04
CA PHE A 11 7.53 0.59 13.18
C PHE A 11 6.22 0.06 13.78
N GLU A 12 5.78 0.63 14.91
CA GLU A 12 4.52 0.22 15.57
C GLU A 12 3.30 0.49 14.70
N VAL A 13 3.26 1.63 14.01
CA VAL A 13 2.17 2.02 13.10
C VAL A 13 2.05 1.00 11.96
N ARG A 14 3.17 0.67 11.31
CA ARG A 14 3.24 -0.30 10.22
C ARG A 14 2.83 -1.69 10.71
N ASN A 15 3.40 -2.13 11.82
CA ASN A 15 3.12 -3.44 12.40
C ASN A 15 1.63 -3.60 12.74
N ASN A 16 1.04 -2.62 13.43
CA ASN A 16 -0.39 -2.64 13.75
C ASN A 16 -1.28 -2.62 12.51
N PHE A 17 -0.88 -1.93 11.44
CA PHE A 17 -1.59 -1.97 10.17
C PHE A 17 -1.60 -3.37 9.56
N TYR A 18 -0.44 -4.02 9.45
CA TYR A 18 -0.33 -5.35 8.85
C TYR A 18 -1.05 -6.44 9.65
N LEU A 19 -1.03 -6.34 10.97
CA LEU A 19 -1.72 -7.26 11.88
C LEU A 19 -3.25 -7.06 11.89
N GLY A 20 -3.77 -6.08 11.15
CA GLY A 20 -5.20 -5.75 11.12
C GLY A 20 -5.69 -5.00 12.35
N ALA A 21 -4.79 -4.58 13.25
CA ALA A 21 -5.09 -3.75 14.41
C ALA A 21 -5.26 -2.28 14.01
N TYR A 22 -6.15 -2.00 13.06
CA TYR A 22 -6.29 -0.69 12.41
C TYR A 22 -6.58 0.45 13.38
N GLN A 23 -7.33 0.20 14.46
CA GLN A 23 -7.60 1.24 15.46
C GLN A 23 -6.34 1.62 16.24
N ASN A 24 -5.49 0.65 16.57
CA ASN A 24 -4.23 0.91 17.25
C ASN A 24 -3.26 1.65 16.31
N CYS A 25 -3.19 1.24 15.03
CA CYS A 25 -2.44 1.96 14.00
C CYS A 25 -2.82 3.45 13.93
N ILE A 26 -4.12 3.77 13.98
CA ILE A 26 -4.59 5.17 13.95
C ILE A 26 -4.18 5.91 15.23
N ASN A 27 -4.35 5.28 16.39
CA ASN A 27 -3.98 5.89 17.68
C ASN A 27 -2.48 6.18 17.75
N ASP A 28 -1.64 5.24 17.33
CA ASP A 28 -0.18 5.38 17.35
C ASP A 28 0.27 6.42 16.34
N ALA A 29 -0.32 6.43 15.13
CA ALA A 29 -0.06 7.47 14.14
C ALA A 29 -0.34 8.87 14.71
N GLN A 30 -1.47 9.07 15.40
CA GLN A 30 -1.82 10.36 15.99
C GLN A 30 -0.88 10.81 17.13
N ASN A 31 -0.29 9.86 17.86
CA ASN A 31 0.59 10.13 19.00
C ASN A 31 2.06 10.31 18.60
N VAL A 32 2.48 9.73 17.47
CA VAL A 32 3.85 9.77 16.98
C VAL A 32 4.24 11.18 16.53
N ARG A 33 5.33 11.69 17.11
CA ARG A 33 5.89 13.02 16.80
C ARG A 33 7.03 12.90 15.79
N LEU A 34 6.78 13.34 14.57
CA LEU A 34 7.71 13.20 13.45
C LEU A 34 8.34 14.54 13.10
N LYS A 35 9.64 14.51 12.82
CA LYS A 35 10.42 15.69 12.45
C LYS A 35 10.54 15.86 10.94
N SER A 36 10.72 14.75 10.21
CA SER A 36 10.80 14.75 8.75
C SER A 36 9.40 14.86 8.13
N ASP A 37 9.30 15.61 7.03
CA ASP A 37 8.07 15.66 6.23
C ASP A 37 7.82 14.35 5.48
N GLU A 38 8.88 13.59 5.16
CA GLU A 38 8.79 12.25 4.58
C GLU A 38 8.14 11.26 5.56
N ASP A 39 8.55 11.29 6.83
CA ASP A 39 7.94 10.43 7.85
C ASP A 39 6.49 10.81 8.11
N LYS A 40 6.17 12.11 8.13
CA LYS A 40 4.78 12.59 8.28
C LYS A 40 3.91 12.08 7.13
N LEU A 41 4.42 12.14 5.91
CA LEU A 41 3.74 11.60 4.74
C LEU A 41 3.51 10.09 4.89
N ALA A 42 4.53 9.33 5.25
CA ALA A 42 4.42 7.88 5.45
C ALA A 42 3.40 7.53 6.56
N ARG A 43 3.42 8.25 7.69
CA ARG A 43 2.42 8.12 8.75
C ARG A 43 1.01 8.34 8.22
N ASP A 44 0.80 9.44 7.49
CA ASP A 44 -0.52 9.81 6.98
C ASP A 44 -1.02 8.75 6.00
N VAL A 45 -0.15 8.20 5.15
CA VAL A 45 -0.46 7.08 4.26
C VAL A 45 -0.99 5.87 5.05
N TYR A 46 -0.29 5.42 6.09
CA TYR A 46 -0.74 4.28 6.91
C TYR A 46 -2.04 4.59 7.67
N MET A 47 -2.16 5.80 8.23
CA MET A 47 -3.36 6.23 8.95
C MET A 47 -4.59 6.21 8.03
N TYR A 48 -4.49 6.77 6.83
CA TYR A 48 -5.61 6.78 5.88
C TYR A 48 -5.92 5.39 5.32
N ARG A 49 -4.90 4.56 5.05
CA ARG A 49 -5.12 3.14 4.70
C ARG A 49 -5.85 2.39 5.81
N ALA A 50 -5.52 2.63 7.08
CA ALA A 50 -6.21 2.04 8.22
C ALA A 50 -7.68 2.49 8.30
N TYR A 51 -7.98 3.77 8.02
CA TYR A 51 -9.37 4.25 7.93
C TYR A 51 -10.16 3.57 6.81
N ILE A 52 -9.55 3.38 5.64
CA ILE A 52 -10.17 2.65 4.52
C ILE A 52 -10.46 1.20 4.93
N ALA A 53 -9.51 0.54 5.58
CA ALA A 53 -9.66 -0.84 6.06
C ALA A 53 -10.75 -0.99 7.14
N GLN A 54 -11.01 0.05 7.94
CA GLN A 54 -12.15 0.11 8.87
C GLN A 54 -13.50 0.42 8.20
N ASN A 55 -13.59 0.38 6.87
CA ASN A 55 -14.79 0.77 6.11
C ASN A 55 -15.20 2.24 6.35
N LYS A 56 -14.22 3.13 6.58
CA LYS A 56 -14.42 4.60 6.71
C LYS A 56 -13.67 5.38 5.60
N PRO A 57 -13.89 5.06 4.30
CA PRO A 57 -13.18 5.72 3.21
C PRO A 57 -13.50 7.22 3.11
N SER A 58 -14.66 7.67 3.60
CA SER A 58 -15.07 9.08 3.58
C SER A 58 -14.09 10.04 4.26
N ILE A 59 -13.34 9.56 5.27
CA ILE A 59 -12.34 10.37 5.98
C ILE A 59 -11.19 10.71 5.03
N ALA A 60 -10.61 9.70 4.36
CA ALA A 60 -9.55 9.90 3.38
C ALA A 60 -10.00 10.78 2.21
N ILE A 61 -11.24 10.61 1.74
CA ILE A 61 -11.82 11.41 0.65
C ILE A 61 -12.00 12.88 1.05
N ASN A 62 -12.38 13.17 2.29
CA ASN A 62 -12.64 14.55 2.72
C ASN A 62 -11.37 15.28 3.14
N GLU A 63 -10.41 14.59 3.75
CA GLU A 63 -9.21 15.23 4.30
C GLU A 63 -8.08 15.38 3.27
N ILE A 64 -7.90 14.41 2.36
CA ILE A 64 -6.81 14.45 1.38
C ILE A 64 -7.20 15.38 0.22
N LYS A 65 -6.55 16.54 0.09
CA LYS A 65 -6.80 17.46 -1.03
C LYS A 65 -5.97 17.10 -2.26
N THR A 66 -6.62 16.74 -3.37
CA THR A 66 -5.94 16.30 -4.61
C THR A 66 -5.02 17.37 -5.24
N THR A 67 -5.24 18.65 -4.95
CA THR A 67 -4.46 19.76 -5.53
C THR A 67 -3.12 20.00 -4.85
N SER A 68 -2.89 19.44 -3.67
CA SER A 68 -1.71 19.78 -2.84
C SER A 68 -1.13 18.58 -2.09
N ALA A 69 -1.76 17.42 -2.19
CA ALA A 69 -1.28 16.20 -1.56
C ALA A 69 -0.16 15.56 -2.41
N ALA A 70 0.75 14.85 -1.74
CA ALA A 70 1.75 14.05 -2.43
C ALA A 70 1.10 12.90 -3.23
N ALA A 71 1.79 12.40 -4.25
CA ALA A 71 1.30 11.34 -5.13
C ALA A 71 0.79 10.11 -4.36
N ALA A 72 1.52 9.69 -3.31
CA ALA A 72 1.12 8.60 -2.41
C ALA A 72 -0.27 8.81 -1.78
N LEU A 73 -0.54 10.00 -1.24
CA LEU A 73 -1.84 10.32 -0.64
C LEU A 73 -2.96 10.42 -1.68
N ILE A 74 -2.66 10.96 -2.87
CA ILE A 74 -3.62 10.99 -3.98
C ILE A 74 -4.02 9.56 -4.36
N ALA A 75 -3.07 8.64 -4.44
CA ALA A 75 -3.34 7.23 -4.72
C ALA A 75 -4.20 6.57 -3.62
N VAL A 76 -3.92 6.83 -2.33
CA VAL A 76 -4.74 6.35 -1.21
C VAL A 76 -6.16 6.91 -1.28
N ARG A 77 -6.32 8.20 -1.57
CA ARG A 77 -7.63 8.82 -1.76
C ARG A 77 -8.40 8.16 -2.90
N ARG A 78 -7.75 7.93 -4.04
CA ARG A 78 -8.38 7.29 -5.19
C ARG A 78 -8.85 5.88 -4.88
N PHE A 79 -8.03 5.11 -4.17
CA PHE A 79 -8.43 3.80 -3.66
C PHE A 79 -9.63 3.90 -2.71
N ALA A 80 -9.66 4.91 -1.83
CA ALA A 80 -10.82 5.18 -0.98
C ALA A 80 -12.10 5.47 -1.80
N GLU A 81 -12.00 6.29 -2.86
CA GLU A 81 -13.12 6.58 -3.76
C GLU A 81 -13.63 5.32 -4.48
N TYR A 82 -12.72 4.45 -4.91
CA TYR A 82 -13.03 3.15 -5.52
C TYR A 82 -13.80 2.23 -4.54
N MET A 83 -13.35 2.18 -3.29
CA MET A 83 -13.99 1.40 -2.23
C MET A 83 -15.37 1.96 -1.83
N ALA A 84 -15.50 3.30 -1.77
CA ALA A 84 -16.72 3.97 -1.33
C ALA A 84 -17.85 3.97 -2.38
N SER A 85 -17.51 4.06 -3.68
CA SER A 85 -18.49 4.35 -4.74
C SER A 85 -18.44 3.31 -5.86
N PRO A 86 -19.32 2.29 -5.85
CA PRO A 86 -19.41 1.28 -6.91
C PRO A 86 -19.63 1.88 -8.30
N THR A 87 -20.38 2.97 -8.41
CA THR A 87 -20.69 3.66 -9.68
C THR A 87 -19.49 4.36 -10.31
N LYS A 88 -18.46 4.69 -9.53
CA LYS A 88 -17.25 5.36 -10.02
C LYS A 88 -16.12 4.39 -10.35
N ARG A 89 -16.26 3.10 -10.02
CA ARG A 89 -15.20 2.10 -10.18
C ARG A 89 -14.67 2.01 -11.60
N SER A 90 -15.56 1.87 -12.59
CA SER A 90 -15.16 1.76 -14.00
C SER A 90 -14.34 2.96 -14.46
N LYS A 91 -14.77 4.18 -14.10
CA LYS A 91 -14.04 5.40 -14.43
C LYS A 91 -12.66 5.45 -13.74
N ILE A 92 -12.60 5.07 -12.47
CA ILE A 92 -11.33 5.04 -11.73
C ILE A 92 -10.36 4.06 -12.38
N VAL A 93 -10.83 2.87 -12.78
CA VAL A 93 -10.03 1.84 -13.44
C VAL A 93 -9.50 2.34 -14.79
N GLU A 94 -10.35 2.97 -15.61
CA GLU A 94 -9.93 3.60 -16.88
C GLU A 94 -8.83 4.65 -16.67
N GLU A 95 -9.00 5.50 -15.66
CA GLU A 95 -7.97 6.47 -15.30
C GLU A 95 -6.69 5.75 -14.82
N VAL A 96 -6.76 4.57 -14.15
CA VAL A 96 -5.57 3.87 -13.62
C VAL A 96 -4.81 3.26 -14.80
N GLU A 97 -5.54 2.72 -15.77
CA GLU A 97 -4.98 2.22 -17.02
C GLU A 97 -4.33 3.34 -17.84
N ALA A 98 -4.93 4.53 -17.86
CA ALA A 98 -4.33 5.70 -18.51
C ALA A 98 -3.01 6.09 -17.83
N ASP A 99 -2.97 6.13 -16.49
CA ASP A 99 -1.75 6.45 -15.74
C ASP A 99 -0.68 5.37 -15.90
N PHE A 100 -1.07 4.09 -15.96
CA PHE A 100 -0.15 2.97 -16.16
C PHE A 100 0.51 2.98 -17.54
N ASN A 101 -0.22 3.39 -18.58
CA ASN A 101 0.34 3.58 -19.91
C ASN A 101 1.04 4.93 -20.09
N GLY A 102 0.85 5.84 -19.13
CA GLY A 102 1.44 7.17 -19.09
C GLY A 102 2.68 7.23 -18.20
N ASP A 103 2.91 8.42 -17.62
CA ASP A 103 4.01 8.67 -16.69
C ASP A 103 3.49 8.53 -15.25
N MET A 104 3.61 7.33 -14.68
CA MET A 104 3.22 7.07 -13.30
C MET A 104 4.34 7.51 -12.34
N PRO A 105 4.03 8.24 -11.26
CA PRO A 105 5.02 8.58 -10.25
C PRO A 105 5.68 7.31 -9.69
N ASN A 106 7.01 7.31 -9.64
CA ASN A 106 7.80 6.21 -9.07
C ASN A 106 7.74 6.22 -7.53
N ASP A 107 6.62 5.77 -6.99
CA ASP A 107 6.33 5.71 -5.55
C ASP A 107 5.67 4.36 -5.22
N ASP A 108 6.24 3.65 -4.24
CA ASP A 108 5.79 2.32 -3.83
C ASP A 108 4.32 2.30 -3.40
N THR A 109 3.85 3.37 -2.75
CA THR A 109 2.46 3.49 -2.31
C THR A 109 1.53 3.62 -3.52
N VAL A 110 1.95 4.36 -4.54
CA VAL A 110 1.17 4.55 -5.77
C VAL A 110 1.01 3.20 -6.48
N PHE A 111 2.10 2.45 -6.65
CA PHE A 111 2.04 1.11 -7.26
C PHE A 111 1.14 0.17 -6.47
N LEU A 112 1.27 0.16 -5.14
CA LEU A 112 0.49 -0.73 -4.29
C LEU A 112 -1.01 -0.41 -4.33
N MET A 113 -1.39 0.87 -4.22
CA MET A 113 -2.81 1.26 -4.25
C MET A 113 -3.45 0.95 -5.60
N ASN A 114 -2.75 1.22 -6.71
CA ASN A 114 -3.24 0.88 -8.05
C ASN A 114 -3.31 -0.64 -8.26
N ALA A 115 -2.33 -1.40 -7.75
CA ALA A 115 -2.37 -2.86 -7.79
C ALA A 115 -3.58 -3.43 -7.04
N PHE A 116 -3.95 -2.88 -5.88
CA PHE A 116 -5.16 -3.30 -5.17
C PHE A 116 -6.44 -3.05 -5.97
N ILE A 117 -6.55 -1.93 -6.70
CA ILE A 117 -7.68 -1.68 -7.60
C ILE A 117 -7.78 -2.80 -8.64
N TYR A 118 -6.67 -3.16 -9.31
CA TYR A 118 -6.67 -4.25 -10.29
C TYR A 118 -6.96 -5.62 -9.68
N ILE A 119 -6.47 -5.91 -8.47
CA ILE A 119 -6.77 -7.15 -7.75
C ILE A 119 -8.28 -7.26 -7.47
N HIS A 120 -8.94 -6.14 -7.13
CA HIS A 120 -10.40 -6.11 -6.95
C HIS A 120 -11.18 -6.31 -8.25
N GLU A 121 -10.66 -5.80 -9.37
CA GLU A 121 -11.22 -6.04 -10.72
C GLU A 121 -10.84 -7.40 -11.32
N GLN A 122 -10.18 -8.28 -10.55
CA GLN A 122 -9.67 -9.58 -11.00
C GLN A 122 -8.62 -9.52 -12.13
N ASN A 123 -8.06 -8.34 -12.42
CA ASN A 123 -6.99 -8.17 -13.39
C ASN A 123 -5.62 -8.36 -12.74
N ILE A 124 -5.28 -9.61 -12.42
CA ILE A 124 -4.05 -9.94 -11.69
C ILE A 124 -2.79 -9.66 -12.53
N ASP A 125 -2.86 -9.79 -13.85
CA ASP A 125 -1.72 -9.54 -14.74
C ASP A 125 -1.27 -8.08 -14.69
N SER A 126 -2.19 -7.13 -14.76
CA SER A 126 -1.86 -5.70 -14.62
C SER A 126 -1.34 -5.37 -13.22
N ALA A 127 -1.92 -5.97 -12.18
CA ALA A 127 -1.44 -5.80 -10.81
C ALA A 127 0.01 -6.27 -10.65
N LEU A 128 0.36 -7.45 -11.17
CA LEU A 128 1.71 -7.99 -11.11
C LEU A 128 2.72 -7.13 -11.87
N ARG A 129 2.34 -6.56 -13.02
CA ARG A 129 3.22 -5.65 -13.78
C ARG A 129 3.55 -4.37 -13.00
N LEU A 130 2.57 -3.79 -12.32
CA LEU A 130 2.78 -2.63 -11.44
C LEU A 130 3.68 -2.99 -10.26
N LEU A 131 3.38 -4.07 -9.56
CA LEU A 131 4.14 -4.48 -8.38
C LEU A 131 5.59 -4.83 -8.69
N HIS A 132 5.88 -5.31 -9.91
CA HIS A 132 7.24 -5.60 -10.35
C HIS A 132 8.13 -4.35 -10.52
N GLN A 133 7.54 -3.16 -10.61
CA GLN A 133 8.30 -1.90 -10.72
C GLN A 133 8.90 -1.47 -9.37
N SER A 134 8.41 -2.00 -8.25
CA SER A 134 8.90 -1.70 -6.90
C SER A 134 9.56 -2.92 -6.26
N ASP A 135 10.65 -2.67 -5.54
CA ASP A 135 11.35 -3.67 -4.74
C ASP A 135 10.92 -3.69 -3.26
N SER A 136 9.92 -2.87 -2.89
CA SER A 136 9.43 -2.75 -1.51
C SER A 136 8.87 -4.06 -0.97
N LEU A 137 9.07 -4.32 0.33
CA LEU A 137 8.55 -5.50 1.01
C LEU A 137 7.01 -5.59 0.92
N GLU A 138 6.30 -4.47 1.00
CA GLU A 138 4.83 -4.47 0.81
C GLU A 138 4.44 -4.89 -0.62
N CYS A 139 5.16 -4.41 -1.63
CA CYS A 139 4.87 -4.74 -3.03
C CYS A 139 5.16 -6.22 -3.32
N ARG A 140 6.22 -6.79 -2.72
CA ARG A 140 6.50 -8.23 -2.78
C ARG A 140 5.42 -9.05 -2.09
N ALA A 141 4.95 -8.62 -0.91
CA ALA A 141 3.86 -9.30 -0.22
C ALA A 141 2.56 -9.28 -1.03
N ALA A 142 2.22 -8.15 -1.65
CA ALA A 142 1.09 -8.06 -2.57
C ALA A 142 1.29 -8.95 -3.81
N THR A 143 2.53 -9.08 -4.29
CA THR A 143 2.88 -10.00 -5.39
C THR A 143 2.64 -11.44 -4.99
N VAL A 144 3.06 -11.86 -3.79
CA VAL A 144 2.77 -13.19 -3.23
C VAL A 144 1.26 -13.42 -3.18
N GLN A 145 0.48 -12.44 -2.69
CA GLN A 145 -0.98 -12.52 -2.66
C GLN A 145 -1.59 -12.70 -4.06
N CYS A 146 -1.10 -11.96 -5.06
CA CYS A 146 -1.51 -12.11 -6.46
C CYS A 146 -1.18 -13.50 -7.02
N LEU A 147 0.04 -14.00 -6.77
CA LEU A 147 0.50 -15.31 -7.24
C LEU A 147 -0.31 -16.45 -6.62
N LEU A 148 -0.69 -16.34 -5.35
CA LEU A 148 -1.58 -17.29 -4.68
C LEU A 148 -2.99 -17.25 -5.27
N LYS A 149 -3.51 -16.07 -5.65
CA LYS A 149 -4.83 -15.94 -6.31
C LYS A 149 -4.91 -16.61 -7.69
N ILE A 150 -3.78 -16.79 -8.37
CA ILE A 150 -3.70 -17.49 -9.66
C ILE A 150 -3.18 -18.94 -9.51
N ASP A 151 -3.18 -19.48 -8.29
CA ASP A 151 -2.72 -20.83 -7.95
C ASP A 151 -1.25 -21.12 -8.33
N ARG A 152 -0.42 -20.08 -8.49
CA ARG A 152 1.02 -20.18 -8.78
C ARG A 152 1.87 -20.17 -7.52
N VAL A 153 1.64 -21.17 -6.67
CA VAL A 153 2.36 -21.35 -5.39
C VAL A 153 3.88 -21.49 -5.59
N ASP A 154 4.30 -22.06 -6.72
CA ASP A 154 5.70 -22.20 -7.11
C ASP A 154 6.43 -20.85 -7.21
N LEU A 155 5.76 -19.84 -7.78
CA LEU A 155 6.31 -18.48 -7.89
C LEU A 155 6.16 -17.73 -6.58
N ALA A 156 5.05 -17.92 -5.87
CA ALA A 156 4.83 -17.31 -4.56
C ALA A 156 5.96 -17.65 -3.58
N LEU A 157 6.34 -18.93 -3.50
CA LEU A 157 7.47 -19.38 -2.67
C LEU A 157 8.81 -18.74 -3.05
N LYS A 158 9.04 -18.45 -4.34
CA LYS A 158 10.28 -17.77 -4.77
C LYS A 158 10.28 -16.31 -4.31
N GLU A 159 9.14 -15.63 -4.37
CA GLU A 159 9.03 -14.25 -3.88
C GLU A 159 9.13 -14.18 -2.35
N VAL A 160 8.53 -15.12 -1.62
CA VAL A 160 8.70 -15.21 -0.15
C VAL A 160 10.17 -15.39 0.23
N LYS A 161 10.93 -16.24 -0.47
CA LYS A 161 12.37 -16.38 -0.22
C LYS A 161 13.13 -15.07 -0.42
N LYS A 162 12.80 -14.29 -1.46
CA LYS A 162 13.40 -12.97 -1.66
C LYS A 162 13.03 -12.01 -0.53
N MET A 163 11.81 -12.07 -0.02
CA MET A 163 11.41 -11.28 1.15
C MET A 163 12.22 -11.66 2.39
N GLN A 164 12.42 -12.96 2.63
CA GLN A 164 13.27 -13.47 3.72
C GLN A 164 14.73 -13.04 3.59
N GLU A 165 15.27 -12.99 2.36
CA GLU A 165 16.63 -12.50 2.11
C GLU A 165 16.79 -10.99 2.40
N ILE A 166 15.71 -10.20 2.26
CA ILE A 166 15.71 -8.76 2.56
C ILE A 166 15.57 -8.53 4.07
N ASP A 167 14.53 -9.09 4.67
CA ASP A 167 14.23 -8.97 6.09
C ASP A 167 13.33 -10.14 6.53
N GLU A 168 13.95 -11.12 7.18
CA GLU A 168 13.27 -12.31 7.71
C GLU A 168 12.34 -11.95 8.86
N ASP A 169 12.72 -11.01 9.73
CA ASP A 169 11.99 -10.65 10.95
C ASP A 169 10.85 -9.64 10.69
N ALA A 170 10.80 -9.05 9.50
CA ALA A 170 9.71 -8.15 9.12
C ALA A 170 8.35 -8.84 9.25
N THR A 171 7.39 -8.17 9.90
CA THR A 171 6.01 -8.66 10.07
C THR A 171 5.38 -9.08 8.76
N VAL A 172 5.62 -8.33 7.68
CA VAL A 172 5.07 -8.62 6.35
C VAL A 172 5.63 -9.91 5.78
N THR A 173 6.92 -10.18 5.99
CA THR A 173 7.57 -11.43 5.58
C THR A 173 7.00 -12.60 6.38
N GLN A 174 6.85 -12.43 7.69
CA GLN A 174 6.28 -13.46 8.57
C GLN A 174 4.82 -13.80 8.23
N LEU A 175 4.03 -12.82 7.79
CA LEU A 175 2.66 -13.04 7.34
C LEU A 175 2.56 -13.69 5.95
N ALA A 176 3.63 -13.64 5.16
CA ALA A 176 3.67 -14.22 3.82
C ALA A 176 4.15 -15.69 3.80
N LEU A 177 4.60 -16.22 4.95
CA LEU A 177 4.96 -17.63 5.17
C LEU A 177 3.71 -18.51 5.28
#